data_AF-A0A7J7JL98-F1
#
_entry.id   AF-A0A7J7JL98-F1
#
_cell.length_a   1.000
_cell.length_b   1.000
_cell.length_c   1.000
_cell.angle_alpha   90.00
_cell.angle_beta   90.00
_cell.angle_gamma   90.00
#
_symmetry.space_group_name_H-M   'P 1'
#
loop_
_entity.id
_entity.type
_entity.pdbx_description
1 polymer ?
#
loop_
_entity_poly.entity_id
_entity_poly.type
_entity_poly.pdbx_seq_one_letter_code
_entity_poly.pdbx_strand_id
1 'polypeptide(L)'
;MGAFVLQVIILLMPLCNLLNAAISCYGNDKQAVDWFIVYKLPVYYTKKLNAKYTFPPHLYMDSRNPNFQFLTQSLNETSQAVAYTLQQAYANRQSPDVGYIFYNDEKPLAAGGGVTEKYGHTKGVTIFDESTALWLIHSVPKFPPPTNTSYSYPDTGVYYGQHMMCVSVSTATDVSNIGVCVCVCGCR
;
A
#
# COMPACT_ATOMS: atom_id res chain seq x y z
N MET A 1 -25.47 63.48 11.78
CA MET A 1 -25.10 62.68 10.59
C MET A 1 -23.95 61.76 10.99
N GLY A 2 -24.24 60.57 11.49
CA GLY A 2 -23.23 59.56 11.84
C GLY A 2 -23.59 58.27 11.11
N ALA A 3 -22.89 57.97 10.03
CA ALA A 3 -23.12 56.80 9.22
C ALA A 3 -22.46 55.58 9.88
N PHE A 4 -23.29 54.60 10.25
CA PHE A 4 -22.88 53.24 10.57
C PHE A 4 -22.16 52.64 9.36
N VAL A 5 -20.86 52.40 9.46
CA VAL A 5 -20.13 51.57 8.49
C VAL A 5 -20.13 50.15 9.04
N LEU A 6 -21.09 49.35 8.56
CA LEU A 6 -21.12 47.91 8.77
C LEU A 6 -20.01 47.30 7.89
N GLN A 7 -18.86 47.00 8.49
CA GLN A 7 -17.79 46.25 7.81
C GLN A 7 -18.24 44.80 7.60
N VAL A 8 -18.68 44.49 6.39
CA VAL A 8 -18.89 43.12 5.93
C VAL A 8 -17.52 42.53 5.60
N ILE A 9 -16.90 41.85 6.58
CA ILE A 9 -15.75 40.99 6.33
C ILE A 9 -16.30 39.72 5.66
N ILE A 10 -16.26 39.68 4.33
CA ILE A 10 -16.50 38.45 3.57
C ILE A 10 -15.29 37.55 3.83
N LEU A 11 -15.45 36.62 4.77
CA LEU A 11 -14.50 35.54 5.03
C LEU A 11 -14.46 34.67 3.76
N LEU A 12 -13.46 34.86 2.91
CA LEU A 12 -13.07 33.92 1.85
C LEU A 12 -12.60 32.62 2.53
N MET A 13 -13.53 31.80 3.03
CA MET A 13 -13.23 30.40 3.27
C MET A 13 -12.93 29.80 1.89
N PRO A 14 -11.72 29.26 1.64
CA PRO A 14 -11.55 28.45 0.46
C PRO A 14 -12.51 27.27 0.63
N LEU A 15 -13.46 27.11 -0.31
CA LEU A 15 -14.11 25.82 -0.53
C LEU A 15 -12.98 24.86 -0.94
N CYS A 16 -12.30 24.30 0.06
CA CYS A 16 -11.51 23.12 -0.10
C CYS A 16 -12.53 22.02 -0.39
N ASN A 17 -12.84 21.81 -1.66
CA ASN A 17 -13.53 20.60 -2.07
C ASN A 17 -12.69 19.46 -1.47
N LEU A 18 -13.27 18.73 -0.51
CA LEU A 18 -12.74 17.46 -0.01
C LEU A 18 -12.86 16.45 -1.16
N LEU A 19 -12.08 16.64 -2.22
CA LEU A 19 -11.82 15.59 -3.18
C LEU A 19 -10.94 14.60 -2.43
N ASN A 20 -11.52 13.46 -2.06
CA ASN A 20 -10.74 12.32 -1.64
C ASN A 20 -9.71 12.04 -2.74
N ALA A 21 -8.43 11.96 -2.36
CA ALA A 21 -7.38 11.63 -3.30
C ALA A 21 -7.67 10.22 -3.88
N ALA A 22 -7.60 10.10 -5.20
CA ALA A 22 -7.83 8.84 -5.90
C ALA A 22 -6.92 7.73 -5.33
N ILE A 23 -7.49 6.53 -5.17
CA ILE A 23 -6.75 5.36 -4.76
C ILE A 23 -5.75 4.97 -5.84
N SER A 24 -4.47 4.93 -5.49
CA SER A 24 -3.38 4.62 -6.44
C SER A 24 -2.15 4.06 -5.74
N CYS A 25 -1.29 3.37 -6.48
CA CYS A 25 0.05 3.04 -6.01
C CYS A 25 0.86 4.32 -5.79
N TYR A 26 1.52 4.42 -4.64
CA TYR A 26 2.45 5.52 -4.37
C TYR A 26 3.89 5.06 -4.52
N GLY A 27 4.66 5.82 -5.28
CA GLY A 27 6.07 5.59 -5.46
C GLY A 27 6.91 5.96 -4.24
N ASN A 28 8.23 5.75 -4.33
CA ASN A 28 9.11 5.96 -3.17
C ASN A 28 9.27 7.45 -2.77
N ASP A 29 8.90 8.37 -3.65
CA ASP A 29 8.81 9.81 -3.41
C ASP A 29 7.38 10.26 -3.01
N LYS A 30 6.50 9.30 -2.70
CA LYS A 30 5.09 9.53 -2.30
C LYS A 30 4.22 10.15 -3.41
N GLN A 31 4.65 10.07 -4.68
CA GLN A 31 3.83 10.48 -5.81
C GLN A 31 3.06 9.29 -6.39
N ALA A 32 1.88 9.55 -6.97
CA ALA A 32 1.10 8.51 -7.64
C ALA A 32 1.88 7.93 -8.84
N VAL A 33 1.83 6.61 -9.00
CA VAL A 33 2.45 5.87 -10.11
C VAL A 33 1.48 4.82 -10.64
N ASP A 34 1.60 4.47 -11.92
CA ASP A 34 0.75 3.44 -12.52
C ASP A 34 1.08 2.06 -11.98
N TRP A 35 2.37 1.82 -11.72
CA TRP A 35 2.85 0.60 -11.12
C TRP A 35 4.20 0.82 -10.44
N PHE A 36 4.53 -0.05 -9.48
CA PHE A 36 5.89 -0.21 -8.98
C PHE A 36 6.20 -1.67 -8.67
N ILE A 37 7.48 -1.99 -8.65
CA ILE A 37 8.00 -3.29 -8.21
C ILE A 37 9.03 -3.07 -7.12
N VAL A 38 8.92 -3.87 -6.05
CA VAL A 38 9.93 -4.02 -5.01
C VAL A 38 10.46 -5.44 -5.05
N TYR A 39 11.78 -5.59 -5.12
CA TYR A 39 12.47 -6.88 -5.04
C TYR A 39 13.45 -6.87 -3.87
N LYS A 40 13.08 -7.52 -2.77
CA LYS A 40 13.90 -7.61 -1.57
C LYS A 40 14.79 -8.84 -1.62
N LEU A 41 16.09 -8.65 -1.41
CA LEU A 41 17.07 -9.71 -1.41
C LEU A 41 17.02 -10.53 -0.10
N PRO A 42 17.46 -11.80 -0.11
CA PRO A 42 17.66 -12.59 1.10
C PRO A 42 18.60 -11.92 2.12
N VAL A 43 18.40 -12.21 3.42
CA VAL A 43 19.15 -11.61 4.53
C VAL A 43 20.68 -11.80 4.44
N TYR A 44 21.16 -12.86 3.78
CA TYR A 44 22.60 -13.07 3.61
C TYR A 44 23.26 -11.99 2.75
N TYR A 45 22.51 -11.29 1.89
CA TYR A 45 23.03 -10.17 1.10
C TYR A 45 23.26 -8.92 1.92
N THR A 46 22.62 -8.78 3.10
CA THR A 46 22.87 -7.63 3.99
C THR A 46 24.33 -7.54 4.37
N LYS A 47 24.97 -8.68 4.71
CA LYS A 47 26.40 -8.71 5.04
C LYS A 47 27.30 -8.55 3.81
N LYS A 48 26.91 -9.14 2.66
CA LYS A 48 27.70 -9.10 1.41
C LYS A 48 27.76 -7.70 0.79
N LEU A 49 26.68 -6.93 0.90
CA LEU A 49 26.57 -5.59 0.31
C LEU A 49 27.06 -4.47 1.25
N ASN A 50 27.71 -4.83 2.36
CA ASN A 50 28.44 -3.94 3.28
C ASN A 50 27.53 -3.00 4.12
N ALA A 51 28.14 -2.20 5.02
CA ALA A 51 27.52 -1.43 6.11
C ALA A 51 26.44 -0.38 5.74
N LYS A 52 26.06 -0.24 4.46
CA LYS A 52 25.07 0.74 3.99
C LYS A 52 23.63 0.37 4.38
N TYR A 53 23.36 -0.91 4.65
CA TYR A 53 22.01 -1.42 4.89
C TYR A 53 21.88 -2.10 6.26
N THR A 54 20.95 -1.62 7.08
CA THR A 54 20.59 -2.21 8.38
C THR A 54 19.45 -3.23 8.29
N PHE A 55 18.80 -3.29 7.13
CA PHE A 55 17.72 -4.21 6.74
C PHE A 55 18.11 -4.93 5.44
N PRO A 56 17.55 -6.13 5.10
CA PRO A 56 17.81 -6.75 3.80
C PRO A 56 17.64 -5.79 2.63
N PRO A 57 18.69 -5.61 1.80
CA PRO A 57 18.66 -4.66 0.70
C PRO A 57 17.56 -5.03 -0.28
N HIS A 58 16.91 -4.02 -0.84
CA HIS A 58 15.88 -4.20 -1.83
C HIS A 58 16.04 -3.23 -2.99
N LEU A 59 15.60 -3.72 -4.14
CA LEU A 59 15.53 -2.98 -5.39
C LEU A 59 14.11 -2.43 -5.55
N TYR A 60 14.03 -1.29 -6.20
CA TYR A 60 12.78 -0.61 -6.52
C TYR A 60 12.84 -0.09 -7.95
N MET A 61 11.70 -0.13 -8.63
CA MET A 61 11.46 0.59 -9.87
C MET A 61 9.97 0.90 -10.00
N ASP A 62 9.62 1.93 -10.77
CA ASP A 62 8.23 2.34 -10.99
C ASP A 62 8.00 2.78 -12.44
N SER A 63 6.75 3.14 -12.74
CA SER A 63 6.36 3.57 -14.08
C SER A 63 7.06 4.85 -14.57
N ARG A 64 7.61 5.67 -13.66
CA ARG A 64 8.33 6.91 -14.00
C ARG A 64 9.83 6.67 -14.14
N ASN A 65 10.38 5.68 -13.42
CA ASN A 65 11.76 5.24 -13.54
C ASN A 65 11.81 3.69 -13.59
N PRO A 66 11.74 3.10 -14.79
CA PRO A 66 11.66 1.64 -14.99
C PRO A 66 13.03 0.96 -14.93
N ASN A 67 13.91 1.41 -14.03
CA ASN A 67 15.21 0.80 -13.80
C ASN A 67 15.36 0.45 -12.32
N PHE A 68 15.78 -0.79 -12.04
CA PHE A 68 16.00 -1.20 -10.66
C PHE A 68 17.12 -0.39 -10.01
N GLN A 69 16.78 0.23 -8.88
CA GLN A 69 17.70 0.96 -8.02
C GLN A 69 17.59 0.44 -6.59
N PHE A 70 18.72 0.40 -5.89
CA PHE A 70 18.71 0.10 -4.45
C PHE A 70 18.10 1.24 -3.67
N LEU A 71 17.16 0.92 -2.77
CA LEU A 71 16.68 1.85 -1.76
C LEU A 71 17.44 1.65 -0.45
N THR A 72 17.72 2.76 0.25
CA THR A 72 18.36 2.75 1.56
C THR A 72 17.37 2.66 2.71
N GLN A 73 16.15 3.13 2.49
CA GLN A 73 15.04 2.98 3.42
C GLN A 73 14.79 1.49 3.66
N SER A 74 14.50 1.09 4.89
CA SER A 74 14.05 -0.26 5.21
C SER A 74 12.60 -0.48 4.76
N LEU A 75 12.22 -1.71 4.39
CA LEU A 75 10.80 -2.01 4.15
C LEU A 75 9.96 -1.91 5.42
N ASN A 76 10.57 -1.94 6.61
CA ASN A 76 9.88 -1.72 7.88
C ASN A 76 9.63 -0.23 8.18
N GLU A 77 10.24 0.69 7.42
CA GLU A 77 9.96 2.12 7.55
C GLU A 77 8.63 2.50 6.88
N THR A 78 8.04 3.58 7.37
CA THR A 78 6.79 4.15 6.83
C THR A 78 7.02 5.13 5.68
N SER A 79 8.27 5.53 5.44
CA SER A 79 8.68 6.50 4.42
C SER A 79 9.15 5.84 3.12
N GLN A 80 8.35 4.92 2.58
CA GLN A 80 8.65 4.22 1.32
C GLN A 80 7.38 3.74 0.61
N ALA A 81 7.52 3.38 -0.68
CA ALA A 81 6.42 3.11 -1.62
C ALA A 81 5.32 2.18 -1.08
N VAL A 82 5.69 1.03 -0.50
CA VAL A 82 4.77 0.03 0.06
C VAL A 82 3.99 0.60 1.23
N ALA A 83 4.66 1.30 2.15
CA ALA A 83 4.00 1.90 3.30
C ALA A 83 3.07 3.05 2.89
N TYR A 84 3.52 3.94 1.99
CA TYR A 84 2.67 5.01 1.46
C TYR A 84 1.42 4.45 0.78
N THR A 85 1.60 3.40 -0.02
CA THR A 85 0.51 2.73 -0.72
C THR A 85 -0.50 2.15 0.27
N LEU A 86 -0.04 1.37 1.24
CA LEU A 86 -0.93 0.74 2.22
C LEU A 86 -1.55 1.73 3.21
N GLN A 87 -0.91 2.87 3.45
CA GLN A 87 -1.43 3.93 4.32
C GLN A 87 -2.83 4.38 3.89
N GLN A 88 -3.18 4.26 2.61
CA GLN A 88 -4.53 4.55 2.12
C GLN A 88 -5.60 3.65 2.77
N ALA A 89 -5.31 2.40 3.10
CA ALA A 89 -6.23 1.53 3.85
C ALA A 89 -6.22 1.86 5.35
N TYR A 90 -5.03 2.05 5.95
CA TYR A 90 -4.91 2.36 7.38
C TYR A 90 -5.60 3.69 7.75
N ALA A 91 -5.40 4.73 6.94
CA ALA A 91 -6.00 6.05 7.15
C ALA A 91 -7.52 6.05 6.94
N ASN A 92 -8.03 5.20 6.05
CA ASN A 92 -9.45 5.15 5.68
C ASN A 92 -10.20 3.95 6.28
N ARG A 93 -9.69 3.34 7.36
CA ARG A 93 -10.30 2.14 7.98
C ARG A 93 -11.75 2.31 8.46
N GLN A 94 -12.21 3.55 8.63
CA GLN A 94 -13.58 3.92 9.04
C GLN A 94 -14.33 4.65 7.93
N SER A 95 -13.75 4.79 6.75
CA SER A 95 -14.37 5.49 5.62
C SER A 95 -15.51 4.62 5.06
N PRO A 96 -16.69 5.21 4.79
CA PRO A 96 -17.75 4.52 4.05
C PRO A 96 -17.42 4.39 2.54
N ASP A 97 -16.52 5.23 2.03
CA ASP A 97 -16.25 5.37 0.58
C ASP A 97 -15.03 4.58 0.11
N VAL A 98 -14.23 4.05 1.05
CA VAL A 98 -13.00 3.31 0.73
C VAL A 98 -13.09 1.89 1.28
N GLY A 99 -13.04 0.93 0.37
CA GLY A 99 -12.95 -0.50 0.67
C GLY A 99 -11.52 -1.02 0.59
N TYR A 100 -11.23 -2.10 1.33
CA TYR A 100 -9.97 -2.82 1.20
C TYR A 100 -10.15 -4.31 1.50
N ILE A 101 -9.34 -5.14 0.84
CA ILE A 101 -9.25 -6.58 1.05
C ILE A 101 -7.78 -6.94 1.23
N PHE A 102 -7.44 -7.49 2.40
CA PHE A 102 -6.12 -8.07 2.66
C PHE A 102 -6.26 -9.60 2.61
N TYR A 103 -5.56 -10.25 1.69
CA TYR A 103 -5.59 -11.69 1.53
C TYR A 103 -4.17 -12.26 1.64
N ASN A 104 -4.04 -13.39 2.33
CA ASN A 104 -2.78 -14.07 2.56
C ASN A 104 -3.11 -15.50 3.02
N ASP A 105 -2.54 -16.53 2.41
CA ASP A 105 -2.68 -17.93 2.87
C ASP A 105 -1.98 -18.17 4.23
N GLU A 106 -1.10 -17.25 4.63
CA GLU A 106 -0.44 -17.22 5.93
C GLU A 106 -0.79 -15.92 6.66
N LYS A 107 -2.06 -15.77 7.05
CA LYS A 107 -2.58 -14.52 7.66
C LYS A 107 -1.81 -14.15 8.95
N PRO A 108 -1.58 -12.85 9.24
CA PRO A 108 -1.03 -12.42 10.52
C PRO A 108 -1.90 -12.91 11.69
N LEU A 109 -1.28 -13.35 12.79
CA LEU A 109 -2.02 -13.83 13.97
C LEU A 109 -2.96 -12.76 14.54
N ALA A 110 -2.54 -11.49 14.49
CA ALA A 110 -3.36 -10.35 14.92
C ALA A 110 -4.65 -10.17 14.09
N ALA A 111 -4.75 -10.77 12.91
CA ALA A 111 -5.97 -10.81 12.09
C ALA A 111 -6.88 -12.02 12.43
N GLY A 112 -6.66 -12.69 13.57
CA GLY A 112 -7.30 -13.97 13.88
C GLY A 112 -6.85 -15.10 12.94
N GLY A 113 -5.69 -14.91 12.31
CA GLY A 113 -5.20 -15.71 11.20
C GLY A 113 -4.33 -16.90 11.60
N GLY A 114 -4.08 -17.76 10.63
CA GLY A 114 -3.15 -18.88 10.70
C GLY A 114 -2.70 -19.27 9.28
N VAL A 115 -1.91 -20.33 9.18
CA VAL A 115 -1.55 -20.91 7.88
C VAL A 115 -2.69 -21.80 7.40
N THR A 116 -3.09 -21.67 6.14
CA THR A 116 -4.07 -22.56 5.50
C THR A 116 -3.54 -23.07 4.18
N GLU A 117 -3.65 -24.37 3.96
CA GLU A 117 -3.29 -25.04 2.71
C GLU A 117 -4.53 -25.32 1.82
N LYS A 118 -5.71 -24.91 2.28
CA LYS A 118 -7.00 -25.22 1.60
C LYS A 118 -7.34 -24.28 0.46
N TYR A 119 -6.69 -23.12 0.39
CA TYR A 119 -7.01 -22.03 -0.53
C TYR A 119 -5.78 -21.65 -1.35
N GLY A 120 -5.93 -20.74 -2.31
CA GLY A 120 -4.82 -20.33 -3.15
C GLY A 120 -3.66 -19.77 -2.32
N HIS A 121 -2.44 -20.21 -2.64
CA HIS A 121 -1.19 -19.69 -2.09
C HIS A 121 -0.89 -18.31 -2.66
N THR A 122 -1.77 -17.37 -2.34
CA THR A 122 -1.83 -16.03 -2.89
C THR A 122 -1.86 -15.04 -1.75
N LYS A 123 -1.13 -13.94 -1.95
CA LYS A 123 -1.00 -12.89 -0.94
C LYS A 123 -1.05 -11.54 -1.63
N GLY A 124 -1.73 -10.60 -1.01
CA GLY A 124 -1.88 -9.27 -1.57
C GLY A 124 -2.91 -8.42 -0.87
N VAL A 125 -3.06 -7.23 -1.44
CA VAL A 125 -3.91 -6.17 -0.94
C VAL A 125 -4.60 -5.50 -2.11
N THR A 126 -5.91 -5.33 -2.02
CA THR A 126 -6.66 -4.46 -2.90
C THR A 126 -7.26 -3.33 -2.06
N ILE A 127 -7.09 -2.09 -2.49
CA ILE A 127 -7.73 -0.90 -1.90
C ILE A 127 -8.48 -0.23 -3.02
N PHE A 128 -9.71 0.23 -2.78
CA PHE A 128 -10.56 0.77 -3.83
C PHE A 128 -11.56 1.79 -3.30
N ASP A 129 -11.96 2.71 -4.18
CA ASP A 129 -13.14 3.57 -4.03
C ASP A 129 -14.13 3.28 -5.18
N GLU A 130 -15.11 4.16 -5.41
CA GLU A 130 -16.12 3.99 -6.46
C GLU A 130 -15.55 3.91 -7.90
N SER A 131 -14.34 4.43 -8.12
CA SER A 131 -13.81 4.67 -9.48
C SER A 131 -12.37 4.22 -9.69
N THR A 132 -11.59 4.12 -8.61
CA THR A 132 -10.17 3.82 -8.63
C THR A 132 -9.84 2.71 -7.65
N ALA A 133 -8.80 1.95 -7.96
CA ALA A 133 -8.25 0.96 -7.06
C ALA A 133 -6.75 0.80 -7.27
N LEU A 134 -6.13 0.11 -6.32
CA LEU A 134 -4.81 -0.44 -6.48
C LEU A 134 -4.82 -1.92 -6.11
N TRP A 135 -3.95 -2.68 -6.77
CA TRP A 135 -3.71 -4.07 -6.47
C TRP A 135 -2.23 -4.31 -6.20
N LEU A 136 -1.91 -4.62 -4.94
CA LEU A 136 -0.58 -4.99 -4.48
C LEU A 136 -0.49 -6.50 -4.31
N ILE A 137 0.26 -7.16 -5.19
CA ILE A 137 0.55 -8.59 -5.14
C ILE A 137 1.91 -8.77 -4.47
N HIS A 138 2.06 -9.74 -3.56
CA HIS A 138 3.33 -10.00 -2.91
C HIS A 138 3.55 -11.46 -2.51
N SER A 139 4.77 -11.79 -2.10
CA SER A 139 5.12 -13.12 -1.56
C SER A 139 5.28 -13.17 -0.03
N VAL A 140 5.14 -12.03 0.67
CA VAL A 140 5.46 -11.93 2.12
C VAL A 140 4.41 -12.61 3.02
N PRO A 141 4.77 -13.65 3.80
CA PRO A 141 3.87 -14.26 4.78
C PRO A 141 3.54 -13.31 5.92
N LYS A 142 2.33 -13.41 6.47
CA LYS A 142 1.86 -12.62 7.63
C LYS A 142 1.93 -11.11 7.41
N PHE A 143 1.67 -10.67 6.17
CA PHE A 143 1.67 -9.27 5.75
C PHE A 143 0.42 -8.95 4.93
N PRO A 144 -0.10 -7.71 5.01
CA PRO A 144 0.23 -6.67 5.98
C PRO A 144 -0.45 -6.90 7.35
N PRO A 145 -0.03 -6.19 8.41
CA PRO A 145 -0.76 -6.14 9.68
C PRO A 145 -2.20 -5.62 9.48
N PRO A 146 -3.16 -6.03 10.34
CA PRO A 146 -4.54 -5.56 10.22
C PRO A 146 -4.64 -4.03 10.33
N THR A 147 -5.61 -3.41 9.65
CA THR A 147 -5.77 -1.94 9.59
C THR A 147 -6.11 -1.29 10.93
N ASN A 148 -6.49 -2.06 11.95
CA ASN A 148 -6.65 -1.54 13.31
C ASN A 148 -5.30 -1.34 14.06
N THR A 149 -4.18 -1.75 13.44
CA THR A 149 -2.81 -1.56 13.91
C THR A 149 -2.03 -0.58 13.02
N SER A 150 -0.73 -0.44 13.24
CA SER A 150 0.16 0.36 12.38
C SER A 150 0.89 -0.52 11.36
N TYR A 151 1.30 0.09 10.25
CA TYR A 151 2.17 -0.56 9.27
C TYR A 151 3.45 -1.09 9.93
N SER A 152 3.81 -2.31 9.59
CA SER A 152 5.12 -2.89 9.85
C SER A 152 5.40 -3.99 8.84
N TYR A 153 6.68 -4.18 8.52
CA TYR A 153 7.13 -5.28 7.69
C TYR A 153 7.50 -6.47 8.59
N PRO A 154 6.95 -7.67 8.37
CA PRO A 154 7.09 -8.75 9.34
C PRO A 154 8.44 -9.46 9.20
N ASP A 155 8.91 -10.02 10.31
CA ASP A 155 10.15 -10.82 10.36
C ASP A 155 10.09 -12.06 9.44
N THR A 156 8.90 -12.60 9.21
CA THR A 156 8.66 -13.71 8.26
C THR A 156 9.08 -13.36 6.84
N GLY A 157 9.09 -12.07 6.48
CA GLY A 157 9.53 -11.58 5.17
C GLY A 157 11.02 -11.27 5.08
N VAL A 158 11.82 -11.47 6.14
CA VAL A 158 13.22 -10.98 6.19
C VAL A 158 14.20 -11.98 5.58
N TYR A 159 14.05 -13.27 5.90
CA TYR A 159 15.07 -14.28 5.63
C TYR A 159 15.27 -14.56 4.12
N TYR A 160 14.19 -14.88 3.40
CA TYR A 160 14.22 -15.21 1.97
C TYR A 160 14.02 -14.00 1.07
N GLY A 161 14.30 -14.14 -0.22
CA GLY A 161 13.94 -13.12 -1.20
C GLY A 161 12.42 -12.94 -1.25
N GLN A 162 11.97 -11.70 -1.45
CA GLN A 162 10.54 -11.38 -1.52
C GLN A 162 10.31 -10.39 -2.67
N HIS A 163 9.15 -10.50 -3.32
CA HIS A 163 8.75 -9.55 -4.35
C HIS A 163 7.39 -8.94 -4.00
N MET A 164 7.19 -7.71 -4.48
CA MET A 164 5.91 -7.00 -4.44
C MET A 164 5.72 -6.26 -5.74
N MET A 165 4.50 -6.25 -6.27
CA MET A 165 4.11 -5.46 -7.42
C MET A 165 2.80 -4.76 -7.11
N CYS A 166 2.77 -3.44 -7.29
CA CYS A 166 1.55 -2.66 -7.18
C CYS A 166 1.13 -2.20 -8.58
N VAL A 167 -0.16 -2.25 -8.87
CA VAL A 167 -0.77 -1.70 -10.09
C VAL A 167 -1.95 -0.81 -9.71
N SER A 168 -1.95 0.43 -10.20
CA SER A 168 -3.10 1.36 -10.13
C SER A 168 -4.08 1.02 -11.25
N VAL A 169 -5.37 1.04 -10.93
CA VAL A 169 -6.46 0.82 -11.90
C VAL A 169 -7.54 1.88 -11.71
N SER A 170 -8.18 2.28 -12.80
CA SER A 170 -9.09 3.45 -12.81
C SER A 170 -10.40 3.19 -13.54
N THR A 171 -10.84 1.93 -13.62
CA THR A 171 -12.17 1.58 -14.16
C THR A 171 -12.91 0.65 -13.21
N ALA A 172 -14.20 0.90 -13.00
CA ALA A 172 -15.06 0.05 -12.16
C ALA A 172 -15.06 -1.42 -12.63
N THR A 173 -14.89 -1.65 -13.93
CA THR A 173 -14.73 -2.98 -14.51
C THR A 173 -13.45 -3.66 -14.04
N ASP A 174 -12.31 -2.97 -14.08
CA ASP A 174 -11.04 -3.53 -13.62
C ASP A 174 -11.05 -3.79 -12.10
N VAL A 175 -11.65 -2.89 -11.32
CA VAL A 175 -11.87 -3.10 -9.87
C VAL A 175 -12.67 -4.37 -9.63
N SER A 176 -13.76 -4.57 -10.39
CA SER A 176 -14.61 -5.76 -10.30
C SER A 176 -13.85 -7.03 -10.68
N ASN A 177 -13.03 -6.99 -11.73
CA ASN A 177 -12.22 -8.14 -12.18
C ASN A 177 -11.17 -8.56 -11.14
N ILE A 178 -10.52 -7.59 -10.48
CA ILE A 178 -9.61 -7.87 -9.36
C ILE A 178 -10.39 -8.52 -8.22
N GLY A 179 -11.57 -7.99 -7.87
CA GLY A 179 -12.44 -8.56 -6.85
C GLY A 179 -12.80 -10.02 -7.13
N VAL A 180 -13.16 -10.36 -8.37
CA VAL A 180 -13.43 -11.75 -8.78
C VAL A 180 -12.19 -12.62 -8.61
N CYS A 181 -11.02 -12.17 -9.07
CA CYS A 181 -9.77 -12.91 -8.93
C CYS A 181 -9.44 -13.21 -7.46
N VAL A 182 -9.49 -12.19 -6.60
CA VAL A 182 -9.20 -12.31 -5.16
C VAL A 182 -10.22 -13.22 -4.47
N CYS A 183 -11.51 -13.07 -4.75
CA CYS A 183 -12.56 -13.87 -4.12
C CYS A 183 -12.54 -15.34 -4.56
N VAL A 184 -12.26 -15.62 -5.83
CA VAL A 184 -12.22 -16.98 -6.37
C VAL A 184 -10.96 -17.73 -5.93
N CYS A 185 -9.80 -17.06 -5.95
CA CYS A 185 -8.52 -17.69 -5.69
C CYS A 185 -8.08 -17.61 -4.21
N GLY A 186 -8.43 -16.54 -3.49
CA GLY A 186 -7.82 -16.20 -2.20
C GLY A 186 -8.75 -16.20 -0.97
N CYS A 187 -10.08 -16.21 -1.14
CA CYS A 187 -11.01 -15.94 -0.03
C CYS A 187 -12.11 -16.99 0.22
N ARG A 188 -11.97 -18.24 -0.22
CA ARG A 188 -12.81 -19.31 0.34
C ARG A 188 -12.33 -19.76 1.71
#